data_AF-A0AAW1PZR4-F1
#
_entry.id   AF-A0AAW1PZR4-F1
#
_cell.length_a   1.000
_cell.length_b   1.000
_cell.length_c   1.000
_cell.angle_alpha   90.00
_cell.angle_beta   90.00
_cell.angle_gamma   90.00
#
_symmetry.space_group_name_H-M   'P 1'
#
loop_
_entity.id
_entity.type
_entity.pdbx_description
1 polymer ?
#
loop_
_entity_poly.entity_id
_entity_poly.type
_entity_poly.pdbx_seq_one_letter_code
_entity_poly.pdbx_strand_id
1 'polypeptide(L)'
;MSSSDSVLASLTKSFRDLDAEDKISTKDFTDACQSIFPMFDHLGSVFSFAKSELNAKRDSLVAVQGKLVTLNDVVAEDQKKGTVTKKNSESRNLFRLLNGVLFIARMLEKLVKEKSCPLRTACNDAYSEVLASMHSYLVRSAVRASMYMLPTREQFLASIKETDDSAAQHAKELCPAVEELVAKAGKLFEGTSMPASDTKWLPAAAPA
;
A
#
# COMPACT_ATOMS: atom_id res chain seq x y z
N MET A 1 -5.71 -30.94 -1.81
CA MET A 1 -4.73 -29.97 -2.37
C MET A 1 -5.43 -28.62 -2.38
N SER A 2 -5.08 -27.71 -1.46
CA SER A 2 -5.72 -26.40 -1.40
C SER A 2 -5.41 -25.68 -2.70
N SER A 3 -6.45 -25.32 -3.45
CA SER A 3 -6.32 -24.35 -4.53
C SER A 3 -5.62 -23.13 -3.93
N SER A 4 -4.41 -22.85 -4.38
CA SER A 4 -3.72 -21.63 -3.93
C SER A 4 -4.41 -20.51 -4.66
N ASP A 5 -5.38 -19.86 -4.01
CA ASP A 5 -6.08 -18.72 -4.59
C ASP A 5 -5.07 -17.72 -5.15
N SER A 6 -5.37 -17.13 -6.30
CA SER A 6 -4.53 -16.09 -6.91
C SER A 6 -4.20 -15.01 -5.87
N VAL A 7 -2.99 -14.43 -5.97
CA VAL A 7 -2.59 -13.28 -5.14
C VAL A 7 -3.60 -12.14 -5.29
N LEU A 8 -4.07 -11.87 -6.51
CA LEU A 8 -5.09 -10.84 -6.74
C LEU A 8 -6.45 -11.25 -6.21
N ALA A 9 -6.84 -12.53 -6.30
CA ALA A 9 -8.10 -13.00 -5.74
C ALA A 9 -8.14 -12.82 -4.22
N SER A 10 -7.05 -13.21 -3.53
CA SER A 10 -6.91 -13.04 -2.08
C SER A 10 -6.95 -11.56 -1.69
N LEU A 11 -6.18 -10.71 -2.39
CA LEU A 11 -6.14 -9.27 -2.18
C LEU A 11 -7.52 -8.62 -2.38
N THR A 12 -8.18 -8.95 -3.51
CA THR A 12 -9.51 -8.42 -3.86
C THR A 12 -10.53 -8.77 -2.79
N LYS A 13 -10.59 -10.05 -2.40
CA LYS A 13 -11.50 -10.51 -1.36
C LYS A 13 -11.26 -9.79 -0.03
N SER A 14 -10.00 -9.71 0.39
CA SER A 14 -9.62 -9.08 1.66
C SER A 14 -10.07 -7.64 1.78
N PHE A 15 -9.99 -6.83 0.71
CA PHE A 15 -10.39 -5.42 0.77
C PHE A 15 -11.86 -5.18 0.45
N ARG A 16 -12.49 -6.02 -0.38
CA ARG A 16 -13.93 -5.94 -0.66
C ARG A 16 -14.77 -6.32 0.55
N ASP A 17 -14.32 -7.33 1.30
CA ASP A 17 -15.06 -7.86 2.45
C ASP A 17 -14.79 -7.04 3.74
N LEU A 18 -13.97 -5.97 3.67
CA LEU A 18 -13.83 -5.03 4.79
C LEU A 18 -15.15 -4.27 4.98
N ASP A 19 -15.78 -4.48 6.14
CA ASP A 19 -16.96 -3.72 6.53
C ASP A 19 -16.59 -2.24 6.70
N ALA A 20 -16.98 -1.46 5.69
CA ALA A 20 -16.74 -0.04 5.64
C ALA A 20 -17.94 0.79 6.16
N GLU A 21 -19.00 0.17 6.70
CA GLU A 21 -20.26 0.88 6.93
C GLU A 21 -20.21 1.92 8.06
N ASP A 22 -19.32 1.80 9.06
CA ASP A 22 -19.19 2.87 10.08
C ASP A 22 -17.78 3.06 10.67
N LYS A 23 -17.16 2.01 11.21
CA LYS A 23 -15.81 2.09 11.80
C LYS A 23 -15.02 0.85 11.46
N ILE A 24 -14.01 1.04 10.62
CA ILE A 24 -13.12 -0.04 10.18
C ILE A 24 -12.37 -0.59 11.40
N SER A 25 -12.52 -1.89 11.63
CA SER A 25 -11.77 -2.65 12.65
C SER A 25 -10.27 -2.59 12.35
N THR A 26 -9.46 -2.22 13.34
CA THR A 26 -8.00 -2.18 13.22
C THR A 26 -7.47 -3.56 12.86
N LYS A 27 -8.03 -4.61 13.49
CA LYS A 27 -7.64 -5.99 13.23
C LYS A 27 -7.93 -6.37 11.79
N ASP A 28 -9.16 -6.18 11.33
CA ASP A 28 -9.56 -6.62 10.00
C ASP A 28 -8.82 -5.83 8.91
N PHE A 29 -8.57 -4.53 9.14
CA PHE A 29 -7.70 -3.74 8.27
C PHE A 29 -6.27 -4.28 8.21
N THR A 30 -5.64 -4.59 9.35
CA THR A 30 -4.28 -5.14 9.35
C THR A 30 -4.22 -6.55 8.73
N ASP A 31 -5.25 -7.37 8.90
CA ASP A 31 -5.36 -8.67 8.26
C ASP A 31 -5.53 -8.53 6.74
N ALA A 32 -6.35 -7.58 6.28
CA ALA A 32 -6.45 -7.25 4.87
C ALA A 32 -5.11 -6.74 4.31
N CYS A 33 -4.40 -5.88 5.04
CA CYS A 33 -3.04 -5.45 4.66
C CYS A 33 -2.04 -6.61 4.56
N GLN A 34 -2.24 -7.77 5.21
CA GLN A 34 -1.35 -8.90 5.01
C GLN A 34 -1.39 -9.43 3.57
N SER A 35 -2.54 -9.33 2.91
CA SER A 35 -2.75 -9.82 1.54
C SER A 35 -2.01 -9.02 0.46
N ILE A 36 -1.52 -7.81 0.79
CA ILE A 36 -0.77 -6.97 -0.15
C ILE A 36 0.68 -7.41 -0.33
N PHE A 37 1.30 -8.00 0.70
CA PHE A 37 2.75 -8.21 0.70
C PHE A 37 3.26 -9.17 -0.38
N PRO A 38 2.52 -10.22 -0.77
CA PRO A 38 2.92 -11.04 -1.92
C PRO A 38 3.05 -10.23 -3.22
N MET A 39 2.24 -9.17 -3.43
CA MET A 39 2.35 -8.32 -4.63
C MET A 39 3.74 -7.69 -4.77
N PHE A 40 4.37 -7.30 -3.66
CA PHE A 40 5.71 -6.71 -3.68
C PHE A 40 6.79 -7.72 -4.08
N ASP A 41 6.59 -9.01 -3.80
CA ASP A 41 7.52 -10.06 -4.23
C ASP A 41 7.51 -10.22 -5.76
N HIS A 42 6.34 -10.01 -6.38
CA HIS A 42 6.17 -10.05 -7.84
C HIS A 42 6.65 -8.79 -8.57
N LEU A 43 6.87 -7.68 -7.85
CA LEU A 43 7.48 -6.46 -8.41
C LEU A 43 9.02 -6.52 -8.43
N GLY A 44 9.62 -7.59 -7.92
CA GLY A 44 11.06 -7.83 -7.94
C GLY A 44 11.77 -7.44 -6.64
N SER A 45 13.03 -7.89 -6.51
CA SER A 45 13.80 -7.81 -5.26
C SER A 45 14.03 -6.38 -4.75
N VAL A 46 14.00 -5.38 -5.63
CA VAL A 46 14.12 -3.96 -5.24
C VAL A 46 12.96 -3.47 -4.37
N PHE A 47 11.80 -4.13 -4.46
CA PHE A 47 10.62 -3.81 -3.64
C PHE A 47 10.62 -4.50 -2.27
N SER A 48 11.62 -5.35 -1.97
CA SER A 48 11.77 -5.99 -0.65
C SER A 48 11.89 -4.97 0.49
N PHE A 49 12.58 -3.85 0.24
CA PHE A 49 12.68 -2.76 1.19
C PHE A 49 11.31 -2.12 1.46
N ALA A 50 10.55 -1.82 0.40
CA ALA A 50 9.22 -1.24 0.51
C ALA A 50 8.25 -2.18 1.26
N LYS A 51 8.34 -3.49 0.97
CA LYS A 51 7.59 -4.54 1.68
C LYS A 51 7.92 -4.55 3.18
N SER A 52 9.21 -4.57 3.53
CA SER A 52 9.64 -4.56 4.93
C SER A 52 9.16 -3.30 5.66
N GLU A 53 9.28 -2.14 5.02
CA GLU A 53 8.82 -0.86 5.58
C GLU A 53 7.31 -0.83 5.82
N LEU A 54 6.50 -1.35 4.88
CA LEU A 54 5.05 -1.43 5.07
C LEU A 54 4.68 -2.47 6.13
N ASN A 55 5.37 -3.63 6.17
CA ASN A 55 5.12 -4.66 7.17
C ASN A 55 5.40 -4.15 8.61
N ALA A 56 6.50 -3.43 8.82
CA ALA A 56 6.79 -2.83 10.12
C ALA A 56 5.68 -1.85 10.60
N LYS A 57 5.05 -1.13 9.66
CA LYS A 57 3.92 -0.23 9.96
C LYS A 57 2.67 -1.02 10.30
N ARG A 58 2.39 -2.11 9.58
CA ARG A 58 1.30 -3.04 9.90
C ARG A 58 1.49 -3.60 11.31
N ASP A 59 2.68 -4.09 11.62
CA ASP A 59 2.99 -4.72 12.91
C ASP A 59 2.81 -3.73 14.07
N SER A 60 3.08 -2.43 13.86
CA SER A 60 2.78 -1.40 14.86
C SER A 60 1.29 -1.27 15.17
N LEU A 61 0.41 -1.43 14.17
CA LEU A 61 -1.05 -1.41 14.38
C LEU A 61 -1.54 -2.72 15.02
N VAL A 62 -0.98 -3.86 14.61
CA VAL A 62 -1.26 -5.17 15.22
C VAL A 62 -0.94 -5.15 16.72
N ALA A 63 0.13 -4.47 17.13
CA ALA A 63 0.51 -4.35 18.54
C ALA A 63 -0.52 -3.59 19.40
N VAL A 64 -1.34 -2.72 18.79
CA VAL A 64 -2.32 -1.89 19.50
C VAL A 64 -3.78 -2.29 19.24
N GLN A 65 -4.06 -3.19 18.29
CA GLN A 65 -5.42 -3.56 17.86
C GLN A 65 -6.34 -4.07 18.98
N GLY A 66 -5.77 -4.65 20.05
CA GLY A 66 -6.54 -5.10 21.22
C GLY A 66 -7.00 -3.96 22.15
N LYS A 67 -6.43 -2.76 22.00
CA LYS A 67 -6.77 -1.56 22.77
C LYS A 67 -7.45 -0.50 21.91
N LEU A 68 -7.00 -0.36 20.67
CA LEU A 68 -7.51 0.58 19.68
C LEU A 68 -8.27 -0.24 18.63
N VAL A 69 -9.53 -0.53 18.94
CA VAL A 69 -10.36 -1.51 18.21
C VAL A 69 -10.65 -1.04 16.79
N THR A 70 -10.80 0.26 16.59
CA THR A 70 -11.11 0.86 15.29
C THR A 70 -10.00 1.79 14.82
N LEU A 71 -9.93 2.03 13.50
CA LEU A 71 -9.01 3.03 12.94
C LEU A 71 -9.24 4.43 13.53
N ASN A 72 -10.49 4.76 13.88
CA ASN A 72 -10.82 5.99 14.59
C ASN A 72 -10.14 6.06 15.96
N ASP A 73 -10.10 4.95 16.71
CA ASP A 73 -9.44 4.90 18.01
C ASP A 73 -7.93 5.11 17.88
N VAL A 74 -7.32 4.52 16.84
CA VAL A 74 -5.91 4.73 16.50
C VAL A 74 -5.60 6.22 16.34
N VAL A 75 -6.39 6.91 15.53
CA VAL A 75 -6.17 8.33 15.25
C VAL A 75 -6.51 9.21 16.47
N ALA A 76 -7.62 8.94 17.14
CA ALA A 76 -8.06 9.69 18.31
C ALA A 76 -7.04 9.61 19.47
N GLU A 77 -6.40 8.47 19.65
CA GLU A 77 -5.39 8.28 20.71
C GLU A 77 -4.14 9.15 20.47
N ASP A 78 -3.65 9.22 19.23
CA ASP A 78 -2.53 10.09 18.87
C ASP A 78 -2.93 11.58 18.86
N GLN A 79 -4.17 11.91 18.51
CA GLN A 79 -4.68 13.28 18.62
C GLN A 79 -4.63 13.78 20.07
N LYS A 80 -5.10 12.96 21.03
CA LYS A 80 -5.03 13.27 22.47
C LYS A 80 -3.59 13.50 22.94
N LYS A 81 -2.63 12.76 22.39
CA LYS A 81 -1.20 12.85 22.73
C LYS A 81 -0.45 13.93 21.95
N GLY A 82 -1.06 14.53 20.92
CA GLY A 82 -0.37 15.42 19.99
C GLY A 82 0.69 14.73 19.14
N THR A 83 0.53 13.43 18.85
CA THR A 83 1.54 12.59 18.18
C THR A 83 1.16 12.13 16.77
N VAL A 84 0.05 12.61 16.20
CA VAL A 84 -0.46 12.18 14.88
C VAL A 84 0.61 12.19 13.78
N THR A 85 1.46 13.22 13.75
CA THR A 85 2.52 13.38 12.73
C THR A 85 3.90 12.88 13.18
N LYS A 86 4.01 12.40 14.42
CA LYS A 86 5.27 11.91 14.99
C LYS A 86 5.75 10.70 14.19
N LYS A 87 7.07 10.61 13.98
CA LYS A 87 7.64 9.44 13.31
C LYS A 87 7.26 8.17 14.06
N ASN A 88 6.76 7.19 13.31
CA ASN A 88 6.31 5.88 13.79
C ASN A 88 5.15 5.90 14.80
N SER A 89 4.40 7.00 14.93
CA SER A 89 3.09 6.92 15.59
C SER A 89 2.15 6.04 14.78
N GLU A 90 1.20 5.44 15.48
CA GLU A 90 0.24 4.50 14.92
C GLU A 90 -0.61 5.19 13.85
N SER A 91 -1.01 6.44 14.06
CA SER A 91 -1.71 7.27 13.05
C SER A 91 -0.90 7.50 11.79
N ARG A 92 0.39 7.85 11.93
CA ARG A 92 1.25 8.07 10.76
C ARG A 92 1.51 6.76 10.02
N ASN A 93 1.64 5.66 10.74
CA ASN A 93 1.81 4.33 10.15
C ASN A 93 0.55 3.87 9.43
N LEU A 94 -0.63 4.09 10.01
CA LEU A 94 -1.93 3.88 9.38
C LEU A 94 -2.06 4.67 8.07
N PHE A 95 -1.76 5.97 8.10
CA PHE A 95 -1.80 6.81 6.90
C PHE A 95 -0.91 6.26 5.79
N ARG A 96 0.31 5.81 6.13
CA ARG A 96 1.25 5.24 5.16
C ARG A 96 0.81 3.86 4.64
N LEU A 97 0.15 3.03 5.45
CA LEU A 97 -0.43 1.76 5.01
C LEU A 97 -1.58 2.00 4.03
N LEU A 98 -2.52 2.89 4.35
CA LEU A 98 -3.64 3.26 3.48
C LEU A 98 -3.14 3.68 2.08
N ASN A 99 -2.13 4.56 2.04
CA ASN A 99 -1.53 5.00 0.78
C ASN A 99 -0.70 3.90 0.09
N GLY A 100 -0.11 2.97 0.84
CA GLY A 100 0.56 1.79 0.27
C GLY A 100 -0.42 0.84 -0.45
N VAL A 101 -1.60 0.63 0.12
CA VAL A 101 -2.68 -0.15 -0.52
C VAL A 101 -3.23 0.60 -1.73
N LEU A 102 -3.49 1.90 -1.59
CA LEU A 102 -3.96 2.74 -2.70
C LEU A 102 -2.99 2.72 -3.88
N PHE A 103 -1.68 2.74 -3.61
CA PHE A 103 -0.65 2.64 -4.65
C PHE A 103 -0.78 1.35 -5.46
N ILE A 104 -0.98 0.19 -4.83
CA ILE A 104 -1.16 -1.08 -5.55
C ILE A 104 -2.46 -1.06 -6.36
N ALA A 105 -3.56 -0.55 -5.78
CA ALA A 105 -4.83 -0.41 -6.51
C ALA A 105 -4.68 0.49 -7.75
N ARG A 106 -4.08 1.68 -7.60
CA ARG A 106 -3.83 2.60 -8.72
C ARG A 106 -2.87 2.04 -9.76
N MET A 107 -1.86 1.29 -9.34
CA MET A 107 -0.94 0.61 -10.25
C MET A 107 -1.68 -0.43 -11.10
N LEU A 108 -2.54 -1.25 -10.47
CA LEU A 108 -3.37 -2.23 -11.18
C LEU A 108 -4.38 -1.53 -12.10
N GLU A 109 -5.09 -0.51 -11.64
CA GLU A 109 -6.02 0.28 -12.44
C GLU A 109 -5.37 0.79 -13.73
N LYS A 110 -4.20 1.45 -13.60
CA LYS A 110 -3.45 1.96 -14.75
C LYS A 110 -2.92 0.86 -15.65
N LEU A 111 -2.50 -0.28 -15.08
CA LEU A 111 -2.02 -1.43 -15.83
C LEU A 111 -3.14 -2.03 -16.68
N VAL A 112 -4.34 -2.21 -16.13
CA VAL A 112 -5.45 -2.90 -16.84
C VAL A 112 -6.22 -1.97 -17.78
N LYS A 113 -6.11 -0.65 -17.61
CA LYS A 113 -6.77 0.35 -18.46
C LYS A 113 -6.39 0.19 -19.94
N GLU A 114 -5.11 -0.08 -20.21
CA GLU A 114 -4.58 -0.29 -21.55
C GLU A 114 -3.71 -1.55 -21.57
N LYS A 115 -4.06 -2.54 -22.41
CA LYS A 115 -3.32 -3.81 -22.50
C LYS A 115 -1.86 -3.63 -22.95
N SER A 116 -1.54 -2.54 -23.64
CA SER A 116 -0.18 -2.18 -24.05
C SER A 116 0.61 -1.40 -23.00
N CYS A 117 0.01 -1.03 -21.86
CA CYS A 117 0.69 -0.24 -20.84
C CYS A 117 1.82 -1.05 -20.18
N PRO A 118 3.09 -0.58 -20.23
CA PRO A 118 4.17 -1.23 -19.52
C PRO A 118 3.97 -1.12 -18.00
N LEU A 119 4.32 -2.18 -17.25
CA LEU A 119 4.25 -2.17 -15.79
C LEU A 119 4.98 -0.97 -15.17
N ARG A 120 6.16 -0.64 -15.72
CA ARG A 120 6.96 0.50 -15.29
C ARG A 120 6.21 1.84 -15.39
N THR A 121 5.40 2.04 -16.44
CA THR A 121 4.61 3.26 -16.61
C THR A 121 3.51 3.31 -15.56
N ALA A 122 2.71 2.25 -15.46
CA ALA A 122 1.64 2.13 -14.46
C ALA A 122 2.16 2.35 -13.02
N CYS A 123 3.30 1.74 -12.69
CA CYS A 123 3.92 1.84 -11.37
C CYS A 123 4.48 3.25 -11.08
N ASN A 124 5.14 3.90 -12.05
CA ASN A 124 5.65 5.27 -11.89
C ASN A 124 4.51 6.28 -11.72
N ASP A 125 3.45 6.15 -12.50
CA ASP A 125 2.31 7.06 -12.45
C ASP A 125 1.56 6.91 -11.13
N ALA A 126 1.28 5.67 -10.71
CA ALA A 126 0.66 5.39 -9.41
C ALA A 126 1.53 5.89 -8.23
N TYR A 127 2.85 5.71 -8.31
CA TYR A 127 3.77 6.22 -7.31
C TYR A 127 3.74 7.76 -7.22
N SER A 128 3.77 8.42 -8.38
CA SER A 128 3.78 9.88 -8.48
C SER A 128 2.50 10.49 -7.93
N GLU A 129 1.37 9.83 -8.18
CA GLU A 129 0.05 10.23 -7.70
C GLU A 129 -0.10 10.03 -6.19
N VAL A 130 0.30 8.87 -5.65
CA VAL A 130 -0.09 8.46 -4.29
C VAL A 130 1.02 8.69 -3.26
N LEU A 131 2.27 8.35 -3.58
CA LEU A 131 3.34 8.23 -2.57
C LEU A 131 4.39 9.34 -2.63
N ALA A 132 4.55 9.99 -3.80
CA ALA A 132 5.67 10.91 -4.02
C ALA A 132 5.65 12.13 -3.07
N SER A 133 4.47 12.66 -2.73
CA SER A 133 4.34 13.79 -1.79
C SER A 133 4.80 13.44 -0.36
N MET A 134 4.71 12.16 0.02
CA MET A 134 5.09 11.64 1.34
C MET A 134 6.57 11.22 1.42
N HIS A 135 7.31 11.30 0.32
CA HIS A 135 8.70 10.85 0.24
C HIS A 135 9.65 12.03 0.07
N SER A 136 10.76 12.01 0.81
CA SER A 136 11.84 12.97 0.61
C SER A 136 12.41 12.87 -0.79
N TYR A 137 13.09 13.93 -1.24
CA TYR A 137 13.76 13.94 -2.56
C TYR A 137 14.62 12.69 -2.76
N LEU A 138 15.40 12.31 -1.75
CA LEU A 138 16.30 11.16 -1.84
C LEU A 138 15.54 9.83 -1.99
N VAL A 139 14.46 9.63 -1.23
CA VAL A 139 13.59 8.45 -1.39
C VAL A 139 12.94 8.44 -2.77
N ARG A 140 12.43 9.58 -3.26
CA ARG A 140 11.87 9.67 -4.61
C ARG A 140 12.88 9.31 -5.70
N SER A 141 14.12 9.76 -5.58
CA SER A 141 15.19 9.45 -6.52
C SER A 141 15.51 7.95 -6.51
N ALA A 142 15.62 7.33 -5.33
CA ALA A 142 15.85 5.89 -5.20
C ALA A 142 14.70 5.07 -5.81
N VAL A 143 13.44 5.46 -5.57
CA VAL A 143 12.29 4.79 -6.17
C VAL A 143 12.32 4.90 -7.69
N ARG A 144 12.54 6.09 -8.25
CA ARG A 144 12.62 6.29 -9.72
C ARG A 144 13.70 5.44 -10.37
N ALA A 145 14.86 5.30 -9.72
CA ALA A 145 15.92 4.42 -10.20
C ALA A 145 15.49 2.93 -10.15
N SER A 146 14.85 2.51 -9.06
CA SER A 146 14.38 1.13 -8.87
C SER A 146 13.34 0.69 -9.89
N MET A 147 12.58 1.62 -10.46
CA MET A 147 11.55 1.34 -11.48
C MET A 147 12.10 0.74 -12.79
N TYR A 148 13.41 0.90 -13.05
CA TYR A 148 14.07 0.25 -14.19
C TYR A 148 14.34 -1.24 -13.96
N MET A 149 14.21 -1.72 -12.72
CA MET A 149 14.44 -3.11 -12.32
C MET A 149 13.12 -3.89 -12.16
N LEU A 150 11.99 -3.26 -12.48
CA LEU A 150 10.70 -3.93 -12.55
C LEU A 150 10.71 -5.00 -13.66
N PRO A 151 9.98 -6.12 -13.48
CA PRO A 151 9.75 -7.07 -14.56
C PRO A 151 8.94 -6.44 -15.70
N THR A 152 8.91 -7.12 -16.86
CA THR A 152 7.96 -6.74 -17.91
C THR A 152 6.52 -6.97 -17.46
N ARG A 153 5.55 -6.39 -18.18
CA ARG A 153 4.12 -6.61 -17.93
C ARG A 153 3.79 -8.10 -17.95
N GLU A 154 4.28 -8.80 -18.97
CA GLU A 154 4.00 -10.22 -19.22
C GLU A 154 4.59 -11.08 -18.11
N GLN A 155 5.84 -10.80 -17.71
CA GLN A 155 6.49 -11.49 -16.60
C GLN A 155 5.74 -11.28 -15.29
N PHE A 156 5.28 -10.05 -15.01
CA PHE A 156 4.51 -9.74 -13.82
C PHE A 156 3.18 -10.49 -13.80
N LEU A 157 2.36 -10.35 -14.84
CA LEU A 157 1.05 -11.02 -14.96
C LEU A 157 1.20 -12.55 -14.84
N ALA A 158 2.18 -13.13 -15.55
CA ALA A 158 2.49 -14.56 -15.43
C ALA A 158 2.88 -14.96 -14.00
N SER A 159 3.67 -14.14 -13.30
CA SER A 159 4.13 -14.44 -11.95
C SER A 159 2.99 -14.43 -10.91
N ILE A 160 2.00 -13.55 -11.08
CA ILE A 160 0.79 -13.53 -10.23
C ILE A 160 -0.30 -14.49 -10.72
N LYS A 161 -0.02 -15.27 -11.79
CA LYS A 161 -0.94 -16.22 -12.44
C LYS A 161 -2.21 -15.58 -12.99
N GLU A 162 -2.06 -14.40 -13.58
CA GLU A 162 -3.15 -13.62 -14.15
C GLU A 162 -2.99 -13.41 -15.65
N THR A 163 -4.12 -13.20 -16.32
CA THR A 163 -4.22 -12.68 -17.68
C THR A 163 -4.64 -11.21 -17.62
N ASP A 164 -4.61 -10.49 -18.75
CA ASP A 164 -5.18 -9.15 -18.81
C ASP A 164 -6.64 -9.10 -18.37
N ASP A 165 -7.44 -10.10 -18.78
CA ASP A 165 -8.87 -10.12 -18.52
C ASP A 165 -9.18 -10.43 -17.05
N SER A 166 -8.47 -11.40 -16.45
CA SER A 166 -8.64 -11.76 -15.04
C SER A 166 -8.08 -10.68 -14.10
N ALA A 167 -6.94 -10.06 -14.44
CA ALA A 167 -6.42 -8.89 -13.73
C ALA A 167 -7.40 -7.71 -13.80
N ALA A 168 -8.02 -7.46 -14.96
CA ALA A 168 -9.03 -6.42 -15.12
C ALA A 168 -10.30 -6.71 -14.29
N GLN A 169 -10.72 -7.97 -14.18
CA GLN A 169 -11.83 -8.36 -13.32
C GLN A 169 -11.53 -8.07 -11.85
N HIS A 170 -10.37 -8.47 -11.36
CA HIS A 170 -9.94 -8.16 -9.99
C HIS A 170 -9.83 -6.66 -9.73
N ALA A 171 -9.27 -5.90 -10.67
CA ALA A 171 -9.16 -4.45 -10.55
C ALA A 171 -10.52 -3.75 -10.45
N LYS A 172 -11.55 -4.21 -11.18
CA LYS A 172 -12.91 -3.65 -11.11
C LYS A 172 -13.55 -3.75 -9.73
N GLU A 173 -13.20 -4.78 -8.96
CA GLU A 173 -13.70 -4.96 -7.59
C GLU A 173 -12.77 -4.30 -6.56
N LEU A 174 -11.45 -4.50 -6.69
CA LEU A 174 -10.47 -4.04 -5.72
C LEU A 174 -10.32 -2.51 -5.70
N CYS A 175 -10.22 -1.86 -6.85
CA CYS A 175 -9.93 -0.42 -6.92
C CYS A 175 -10.99 0.44 -6.23
N PRO A 176 -12.30 0.30 -6.53
CA PRO A 176 -13.32 1.09 -5.84
C PRO A 176 -13.38 0.79 -4.33
N ALA A 177 -13.21 -0.47 -3.92
CA ALA A 177 -13.20 -0.84 -2.49
C ALA A 177 -12.04 -0.16 -1.74
N VAL A 178 -10.84 -0.16 -2.31
CA VAL A 178 -9.67 0.52 -1.72
C VAL A 178 -9.83 2.04 -1.74
N GLU A 179 -10.34 2.61 -2.82
CA GLU A 179 -10.61 4.06 -2.91
C GLU A 179 -11.60 4.51 -1.84
N GLU A 180 -12.69 3.78 -1.66
CA GLU A 180 -13.69 4.07 -0.65
C GLU A 180 -13.12 3.95 0.77
N LEU A 181 -12.36 2.87 1.05
CA LEU A 181 -11.64 2.67 2.31
C LEU A 181 -10.74 3.86 2.64
N VAL A 182 -9.91 4.28 1.67
CA VAL A 182 -8.95 5.36 1.86
C VAL A 182 -9.65 6.71 1.97
N ALA A 183 -10.73 6.93 1.23
CA ALA A 183 -11.55 8.14 1.38
C ALA A 183 -12.20 8.22 2.76
N LYS A 184 -12.78 7.12 3.27
CA LYS A 184 -13.39 7.05 4.60
C LYS A 184 -12.36 7.25 5.70
N ALA A 185 -11.26 6.50 5.68
CA ALA A 185 -10.19 6.62 6.67
C ALA A 185 -9.44 7.97 6.56
N GLY A 186 -9.37 8.54 5.35
CA GLY A 186 -8.76 9.84 5.09
C GLY A 186 -9.42 10.99 5.85
N LYS A 187 -10.74 10.91 6.09
CA LYS A 187 -11.49 11.89 6.90
C LYS A 187 -10.95 12.03 8.33
N LEU A 188 -10.35 10.96 8.88
CA LEU A 188 -9.74 10.98 10.21
C LEU A 188 -8.52 11.92 10.29
N PHE A 189 -7.92 12.24 9.14
CA PHE A 189 -6.73 13.06 9.03
C PHE A 189 -7.01 14.46 8.48
N GLU A 190 -8.28 14.85 8.31
CA GLU A 190 -8.65 16.21 7.86
C GLU A 190 -8.00 17.28 8.75
N GLY A 191 -7.45 18.32 8.10
CA GLY A 191 -6.69 19.37 8.78
C GLY A 191 -5.28 18.97 9.23
N THR A 192 -4.86 17.71 9.06
CA THR A 192 -3.51 17.24 9.39
C THR A 192 -2.63 17.22 8.14
N SER A 193 -1.54 17.99 8.15
CA SER A 193 -0.49 17.88 7.12
C SER A 193 0.53 16.80 7.52
N MET A 194 0.56 15.70 6.77
CA MET A 194 1.47 14.59 7.04
C MET A 194 2.89 14.88 6.53
N PRO A 195 3.93 14.78 7.39
CA PRO A 195 5.29 15.11 6.98
C PRO A 195 5.89 14.01 6.09
N ALA A 196 6.72 14.44 5.15
CA ALA A 196 7.50 13.53 4.32
C ALA A 196 8.42 12.62 5.15
N SER A 197 8.78 11.50 4.54
CA SER A 197 9.67 10.47 5.07
C SER A 197 11.08 11.01 5.30
N ASP A 198 11.68 10.72 6.46
CA ASP A 198 13.08 11.08 6.73
C ASP A 198 14.05 10.12 6.01
N THR A 199 15.33 10.47 5.94
CA THR A 199 16.34 9.75 5.14
C THR A 199 17.24 8.82 5.98
N LYS A 200 16.94 8.63 7.26
CA LYS A 200 17.83 7.94 8.23
C LYS A 200 18.07 6.44 7.97
N TRP A 201 17.42 5.84 6.97
CA TRP A 201 17.47 4.41 6.68
C TRP A 201 18.13 4.03 5.35
N LEU A 202 18.61 5.00 4.56
CA LEU A 202 19.28 4.66 3.31
C LEU A 202 20.65 4.06 3.62
N PRO A 203 21.00 2.88 3.07
CA PRO A 203 22.39 2.44 3.10
C PRO A 203 23.25 3.53 2.46
N ALA A 204 24.43 3.77 3.03
CA ALA A 204 25.42 4.64 2.40
C ALA A 204 25.60 4.16 0.94
N ALA A 205 25.64 5.10 0.00
CA ALA A 205 25.89 4.77 -1.40
C ALA A 205 27.14 3.89 -1.47
N ALA A 206 27.05 2.77 -2.20
CA ALA A 206 28.24 1.95 -2.46
C ALA A 206 29.31 2.87 -3.09
N PRO A 207 30.57 2.81 -2.64
CA PRO A 207 31.62 3.62 -3.22
C PRO A 207 31.71 3.35 -4.72
N ALA A 208 31.88 4.43 -5.49
CA ALA A 208 31.98 4.44 -6.94
C ALA A 208 33.20 3.64 -7.44
#